data_AF-A0A1F8NVV3-F1
#
_entry.id   AF-A0A1F8NVV3-F1
#
_cell.length_a   1.000
_cell.length_b   1.000
_cell.length_c   1.000
_cell.angle_alpha   90.00
_cell.angle_beta   90.00
_cell.angle_gamma   90.00
#
_symmetry.space_group_name_H-M   'P 1'
#
loop_
_entity.id
_entity.type
_entity.pdbx_description
1 polymer ?
#
loop_
_entity_poly.entity_id
_entity_poly.type
_entity_poly.pdbx_seq_one_letter_code
_entity_poly.pdbx_strand_id
1 'polypeptide(L)'
;MVRKQIYLPRCQDQALKHMARERGVTEAEIIRQALEREAERTASIPHGGVAAWDEIMQFLQERKEALIGKGRPVVWNRQELYEERESRWIKSRDEE
;
A
#
# COMPACT_ATOMS: atom_id res chain seq x y z
N MET A 1 -26.32 -12.56 -1.02
CA MET A 1 -26.62 -11.12 -0.81
C MET A 1 -27.19 -10.93 0.58
N VAL A 2 -26.86 -9.84 1.27
CA VAL A 2 -27.42 -9.50 2.59
C VAL A 2 -28.45 -8.38 2.41
N ARG A 3 -29.69 -8.55 2.90
CA ARG A 3 -30.72 -7.51 2.83
C ARG A 3 -30.37 -6.38 3.78
N LYS A 4 -30.27 -5.15 3.26
CA LYS A 4 -30.10 -3.92 4.04
C LYS A 4 -31.31 -3.02 3.84
N GLN A 5 -31.69 -2.28 4.88
CA GLN A 5 -32.68 -1.21 4.82
C GLN A 5 -31.95 0.10 5.08
N ILE A 6 -32.19 1.10 4.24
CA ILE A 6 -31.55 2.42 4.30
C ILE A 6 -32.62 3.50 4.16
N TYR A 7 -32.45 4.58 4.91
CA TYR A 7 -33.33 5.75 4.81
C TYR A 7 -32.71 6.75 3.84
N LEU A 8 -33.49 7.17 2.84
CA LEU A 8 -33.07 8.17 1.85
C LEU A 8 -33.99 9.40 1.93
N PRO A 9 -33.44 10.62 1.86
CA PRO A 9 -34.24 11.83 1.63
C PRO A 9 -35.05 11.72 0.34
N ARG A 10 -36.21 12.41 0.29
CA ARG A 10 -37.12 12.37 -0.86
C ARG A 10 -36.44 12.71 -2.20
N CYS A 11 -35.55 13.69 -2.21
CA CYS A 11 -34.81 14.06 -3.43
C CYS A 11 -33.89 12.94 -3.93
N GLN A 12 -33.27 12.17 -3.03
CA GLN A 12 -32.40 11.07 -3.38
C GLN A 12 -33.19 9.85 -3.87
N ASP A 13 -34.34 9.55 -3.26
CA ASP A 13 -35.26 8.50 -3.74
C ASP A 13 -35.74 8.78 -5.17
N GLN A 14 -36.12 10.03 -5.47
CA GLN A 14 -36.52 10.44 -6.82
C GLN A 14 -35.37 10.30 -7.82
N ALA A 15 -34.17 10.76 -7.46
CA ALA A 15 -33.00 10.60 -8.31
C ALA A 15 -32.65 9.13 -8.56
N LEU A 16 -32.74 8.29 -7.52
CA LEU A 16 -32.47 6.85 -7.61
C LEU A 16 -33.44 6.15 -8.57
N LYS A 17 -34.74 6.44 -8.45
CA LYS A 17 -35.79 5.94 -9.35
C LYS A 17 -35.58 6.38 -10.78
N HIS A 18 -35.20 7.63 -10.98
CA HIS A 18 -34.91 8.16 -12.31
C HIS A 18 -33.73 7.44 -12.95
N MET A 19 -32.59 7.34 -12.24
CA MET A 19 -31.40 6.62 -12.72
C MET A 19 -31.67 5.15 -13.01
N ALA A 20 -32.44 4.47 -12.16
CA ALA A 20 -32.83 3.08 -12.36
C ALA A 20 -33.63 2.91 -13.66
N ARG A 21 -34.59 3.81 -13.91
CA ARG A 21 -35.41 3.80 -15.13
C ARG A 21 -34.61 4.11 -16.38
N GLU A 22 -33.76 5.13 -16.34
CA GLU A 22 -32.92 5.51 -17.48
C GLU A 22 -31.94 4.41 -17.88
N ARG A 23 -31.36 3.70 -16.90
CA ARG A 23 -30.39 2.63 -17.14
C ARG A 23 -31.02 1.26 -17.35
N GLY A 24 -32.34 1.13 -17.15
CA GLY A 24 -33.05 -0.15 -17.26
C GLY A 24 -32.63 -1.19 -16.21
N VAL A 25 -32.17 -0.74 -15.03
CA VAL A 25 -31.73 -1.63 -13.94
C VAL A 25 -32.51 -1.35 -12.66
N THR A 26 -32.34 -2.21 -11.65
CA THR A 26 -33.01 -2.02 -10.35
C THR A 26 -32.36 -0.91 -9.53
N GLU A 27 -33.11 -0.29 -8.62
CA GLU A 27 -32.57 0.70 -7.67
C GLU A 27 -31.42 0.12 -6.83
N ALA A 28 -31.53 -1.16 -6.45
CA ALA A 28 -30.49 -1.87 -5.71
C ALA A 28 -29.19 -2.04 -6.51
N GLU A 29 -29.29 -2.22 -7.84
CA GLU A 29 -28.13 -2.25 -8.74
C GLU A 29 -27.39 -0.92 -8.72
N ILE A 30 -28.13 0.19 -8.80
CA ILE A 30 -27.55 1.54 -8.75
C ILE A 30 -26.79 1.76 -7.43
N ILE A 31 -27.40 1.38 -6.30
CA ILE A 31 -26.79 1.50 -4.97
C ILE A 31 -25.51 0.65 -4.89
N ARG A 32 -25.53 -0.59 -5.40
CA ARG A 32 -24.35 -1.46 -5.36
C ARG A 32 -23.20 -0.88 -6.18
N GLN A 33 -23.47 -0.46 -7.42
CA GLN A 33 -22.45 0.15 -8.28
C GLN A 33 -21.89 1.44 -7.68
N ALA A 34 -22.73 2.23 -6.99
CA ALA A 34 -22.27 3.42 -6.29
C ALA A 34 -21.35 3.05 -5.12
N LEU A 35 -21.69 2.01 -4.36
CA LEU A 35 -20.86 1.51 -3.27
C LEU A 35 -19.54 0.92 -3.76
N GLU A 36 -19.55 0.17 -4.87
CA GLU A 36 -18.33 -0.36 -5.51
C GLU A 36 -17.41 0.78 -5.96
N ARG A 37 -17.93 1.79 -6.66
CA ARG A 37 -17.15 2.97 -7.06
C ARG A 37 -16.58 3.73 -5.85
N GLU A 38 -17.32 3.79 -4.75
CA GLU A 38 -16.84 4.45 -3.54
C GLU A 38 -15.79 3.61 -2.81
N ALA A 39 -15.95 2.29 -2.78
CA ALA A 39 -14.97 1.37 -2.24
C ALA A 39 -13.66 1.41 -3.05
N GLU A 40 -13.74 1.49 -4.39
CA GLU A 40 -12.58 1.64 -5.27
C GLU A 40 -11.88 2.99 -5.08
N ARG A 41 -12.63 4.08 -4.90
CA ARG A 41 -12.04 5.40 -4.61
C ARG A 41 -11.41 5.47 -3.22
N THR A 42 -12.01 4.82 -2.23
CA THR A 42 -11.49 4.78 -0.86
C THR A 42 -10.31 3.80 -0.73
N ALA A 43 -10.32 2.74 -1.54
CA ALA A 43 -9.14 1.93 -1.82
C ALA A 43 -8.19 2.74 -2.71
N SER A 44 -7.62 3.81 -2.15
CA SER A 44 -6.36 4.36 -2.60
C SER A 44 -5.35 3.23 -2.51
N ILE A 45 -5.25 2.42 -3.57
CA ILE A 45 -4.07 1.66 -3.86
C ILE A 45 -2.96 2.72 -3.88
N PRO A 46 -1.93 2.61 -3.03
CA PRO A 46 -0.80 3.51 -3.13
C PRO A 46 -0.31 3.41 -4.58
N HIS A 47 -0.52 4.48 -5.34
CA HIS A 47 -0.03 4.61 -6.70
C HIS A 47 1.49 4.53 -6.60
N GLY A 48 2.01 3.34 -6.86
CA GLY A 48 3.41 3.02 -6.58
C GLY A 48 3.69 1.55 -6.35
N GLY A 49 2.70 0.68 -6.13
CA GLY A 49 2.97 -0.75 -5.85
C GLY A 49 3.83 -1.46 -6.90
N VAL A 50 3.61 -1.19 -8.20
CA VAL A 50 4.44 -1.76 -9.28
C VAL A 50 5.78 -1.04 -9.39
N ALA A 51 5.78 0.30 -9.39
CA ALA A 51 7.02 1.09 -9.51
C ALA A 51 7.98 0.87 -8.32
N ALA A 52 7.47 0.83 -7.10
CA ALA A 52 8.25 0.52 -5.90
C ALA A 52 8.78 -0.91 -5.91
N TRP A 53 8.04 -1.85 -6.51
CA TRP A 53 8.51 -3.22 -6.70
C TRP A 53 9.67 -3.28 -7.71
N ASP A 54 9.55 -2.54 -8.80
CA ASP A 54 10.61 -2.42 -9.81
C ASP A 54 11.88 -1.77 -9.24
N GLU A 55 11.74 -0.73 -8.42
CA GLU A 55 12.86 -0.10 -7.69
C GLU A 55 13.57 -1.10 -6.75
N ILE A 56 12.82 -1.91 -5.99
CA ILE A 56 13.38 -2.95 -5.13
C ILE A 56 14.14 -3.99 -5.96
N MET A 57 13.55 -4.44 -7.07
CA MET A 57 14.16 -5.44 -7.93
C MET A 57 15.44 -4.93 -8.60
N GLN A 58 15.44 -3.68 -9.04
CA GLN A 58 16.63 -3.01 -9.59
C GLN A 58 17.74 -2.92 -8.55
N PHE A 59 17.42 -2.45 -7.32
CA PHE A 59 18.39 -2.38 -6.23
C PHE A 59 19.01 -3.75 -5.90
N LEU A 60 18.20 -4.81 -5.86
CA LEU A 60 18.71 -6.17 -5.60
C LEU A 60 19.63 -6.67 -6.71
N GLN A 61 19.31 -6.35 -7.98
CA GLN A 61 20.14 -6.72 -9.12
C GLN A 61 21.48 -5.99 -9.11
N GLU A 62 21.47 -4.67 -8.92
CA GLU A 62 22.69 -3.86 -8.79
C GLU A 62 23.57 -4.34 -7.63
N ARG A 63 22.96 -4.64 -6.48
CA ARG A 63 23.68 -5.17 -5.31
C ARG A 63 24.28 -6.55 -5.58
N LYS A 64 23.55 -7.42 -6.28
CA LYS A 64 24.04 -8.75 -6.67
C LYS A 64 25.25 -8.63 -7.59
N GLU A 65 25.19 -7.79 -8.62
CA GLU A 65 26.29 -7.56 -9.54
C GLU A 65 27.53 -6.98 -8.84
N ALA A 66 27.33 -6.05 -7.90
CA ALA A 66 28.42 -5.49 -7.10
C ALA A 66 29.10 -6.51 -6.17
N LEU A 67 28.37 -7.53 -5.69
CA LEU A 67 28.85 -8.51 -4.71
C LEU A 67 29.34 -9.83 -5.32
N ILE A 68 28.98 -10.15 -6.57
CA ILE A 68 29.46 -11.36 -7.25
C ILE A 68 30.99 -11.34 -7.31
N GLY A 69 31.61 -12.33 -6.63
CA GLY A 69 33.06 -12.52 -6.63
C GLY A 69 33.86 -11.61 -5.69
N LYS A 70 33.23 -10.73 -4.90
CA LYS A 70 33.93 -9.75 -4.04
C LYS A 70 33.55 -9.77 -2.55
N GLY A 71 32.76 -10.75 -2.11
CA GLY A 71 32.32 -10.86 -0.71
C GLY A 71 33.11 -11.90 0.10
N ARG A 72 33.53 -11.54 1.32
CA ARG A 72 33.77 -12.54 2.37
C ARG A 72 32.40 -12.98 2.92
N PRO A 73 32.24 -14.23 3.39
CA PRO A 73 31.02 -14.63 4.09
C PRO A 73 30.76 -13.64 5.23
N VAL A 74 29.58 -13.04 5.27
CA VAL A 74 29.20 -12.18 6.38
C VAL A 74 28.98 -13.08 7.59
N VAL A 75 29.95 -13.12 8.50
CA VAL A 75 29.80 -13.77 9.79
C VAL A 75 28.98 -12.84 10.66
N TRP A 76 27.74 -13.22 10.95
CA TRP A 76 26.82 -12.40 11.72
C TRP A 76 26.92 -12.76 13.20
N ASN A 77 27.65 -11.97 13.97
CA ASN A 77 27.59 -12.01 15.43
C ASN A 77 26.90 -10.73 15.93
N ARG A 78 25.70 -10.90 16.50
CA ARG A 78 24.92 -9.78 17.02
C ARG A 78 25.70 -9.01 18.07
N GLN A 79 26.41 -9.67 18.98
CA GLN A 79 27.11 -9.00 20.07
C GLN A 79 28.21 -8.08 19.53
N GLU A 80 29.05 -8.59 18.62
CA GLU A 80 30.13 -7.83 17.98
C GLU A 80 29.61 -6.62 17.18
N LEU A 81 28.46 -6.74 16.51
CA LEU A 81 27.87 -5.62 15.75
C LEU A 81 27.34 -4.51 16.66
N TYR A 82 26.79 -4.86 17.82
CA TYR A 82 26.35 -3.86 18.80
C TYR A 82 27.56 -3.21 19.49
N GLU A 83 28.57 -3.99 19.86
CA GLU A 83 29.82 -3.48 20.43
C GLU A 83 30.58 -2.57 19.45
N GLU A 84 30.70 -2.95 18.17
CA GLU A 84 31.29 -2.10 17.12
C GLU A 84 30.48 -0.82 16.93
N ARG A 85 29.15 -0.93 16.91
CA ARG A 85 28.25 0.24 16.79
C ARG A 85 28.41 1.18 17.98
N GLU A 86 28.41 0.69 19.21
CA GLU A 86 28.60 1.48 20.42
C GLU A 86 30.00 2.12 20.46
N SER A 87 31.02 1.40 20.02
CA SER A 87 32.40 1.89 19.92
C SER A 87 32.55 3.09 18.97
N ARG A 88 31.79 3.14 17.88
CA ARG A 88 31.76 4.30 16.96
C ARG A 88 31.20 5.56 17.62
N TRP A 89 30.31 5.41 18.60
CA TRP A 89 29.67 6.53 19.31
C TRP A 89 30.50 6.99 20.52
N ILE A 90 31.32 6.10 21.08
CA ILE A 90 32.27 6.43 22.15
C ILE A 90 33.46 7.20 21.57
N LYS A 91 34.01 6.78 20.42
CA LYS A 91 35.11 7.50 19.75
C LYS A 91 34.77 8.94 19.37
N SER A 92 33.54 9.23 18.98
CA SER A 92 33.11 10.60 18.66
C SER A 92 32.98 11.52 19.89
N ARG A 93 33.04 10.97 21.12
CA ARG A 93 32.97 11.72 22.37
C ARG A 93 34.34 12.03 22.99
N ASP A 94 35.39 11.34 22.57
CA ASP A 94 36.76 11.57 23.05
C ASP A 94 37.56 12.51 22.11
N GLU A 95 36.98 12.91 20.97
CA GLU A 95 37.55 13.88 20.01
C GLU A 95 36.96 15.30 20.14
N GLU A 96 36.13 15.56 21.17
CA GLU A 96 35.68 16.89 21.64
C GLU A 96 36.42 17.32 22.92
#